data_AF-H5TPN8-F1
#
_entry.id   AF-H5TPN8-F1
#
_cell.length_a   1.000
_cell.length_b   1.000
_cell.length_c   1.000
_cell.angle_alpha   90.00
_cell.angle_beta   90.00
_cell.angle_gamma   90.00
#
_symmetry.space_group_name_H-M   'P 1'
#
loop_
_entity.id
_entity.type
_entity.pdbx_description
1 polymer ?
#
loop_
_entity_poly.entity_id
_entity_poly.type
_entity_poly.pdbx_seq_one_letter_code
_entity_poly.pdbx_strand_id
1 'polypeptide(L)'
;MTLLCAVVIVAALPILPAGHAAAHSTTISSTRDSATSHRGQPAGIGEDPASAEVIRHVLDGNGARALAALPPGFESTMGYRPVIEGGTASNPDGDCSSPIPLPDKFEPFCRTHDFGYDVLRYSARTGHPLGAWARLGLDTMLVTRMHDTCDDPICDAAAELARVGLAVNTWNEGDGPPRDRLTPLTAAASAVRHLIHDDHRADENHGTDENHGNTHGAAQSSSDAQPAVAAR
;
A
#
# COMPACT_ATOMS: atom_id res chain seq x y z
N MET A 1 36.19 -10.41 -1.59
CA MET A 1 35.21 -11.49 -1.82
C MET A 1 35.23 -12.37 -0.58
N THR A 2 34.47 -11.98 0.44
CA THR A 2 34.49 -12.62 1.77
C THR A 2 33.07 -13.04 2.07
N LEU A 3 32.86 -14.35 1.97
CA LEU A 3 31.61 -15.07 2.21
C LEU A 3 31.31 -15.01 3.73
N LEU A 4 30.25 -14.32 4.15
CA LEU A 4 29.71 -14.49 5.50
C LEU A 4 28.56 -15.49 5.44
N CYS A 5 28.84 -16.71 5.89
CA CYS A 5 27.85 -17.72 6.22
C CYS A 5 27.03 -17.25 7.42
N ALA A 6 25.74 -16.95 7.24
CA ALA A 6 24.82 -16.79 8.35
C ALA A 6 24.34 -18.17 8.81
N VAL A 7 24.63 -18.47 10.08
CA VAL A 7 24.28 -19.71 10.78
C VAL A 7 22.78 -19.75 11.01
N VAL A 8 22.10 -20.76 10.47
CA VAL A 8 20.72 -21.11 10.82
C VAL A 8 20.73 -21.81 12.18
N ILE A 9 20.26 -21.14 13.23
CA ILE A 9 20.01 -21.78 14.53
C ILE A 9 18.62 -22.42 14.46
N VAL A 10 18.58 -23.73 14.19
CA VAL A 10 17.38 -24.55 14.42
C VAL A 10 17.35 -24.89 15.91
N ALA A 11 16.46 -24.23 16.66
CA ALA A 11 16.19 -24.61 18.04
C ALA A 11 15.39 -25.93 18.07
N ALA A 12 16.07 -27.03 18.38
CA ALA A 12 15.44 -28.30 18.68
C ALA A 12 14.77 -28.23 20.06
N LEU A 13 13.43 -28.28 20.11
CA LEU A 13 12.69 -28.48 21.35
C LEU A 13 12.67 -29.98 21.72
N PRO A 14 12.88 -30.34 23.00
CA PRO A 14 12.82 -31.72 23.45
C PRO A 14 11.38 -32.25 23.51
N ILE A 15 11.16 -33.41 22.89
CA ILE A 15 9.92 -34.19 22.96
C ILE A 15 9.88 -34.88 24.33
N LEU A 16 8.90 -34.55 25.17
CA LEU A 16 8.59 -35.28 26.39
C LEU A 16 7.61 -36.43 26.08
N PRO A 17 7.82 -37.64 26.63
CA PRO A 17 6.94 -38.78 26.41
C PRO A 17 5.61 -38.63 27.20
N ALA A 18 4.49 -38.71 26.48
CA ALA A 18 3.16 -38.74 27.07
C ALA A 18 2.94 -40.05 27.86
N GLY A 19 2.67 -39.91 29.16
CA GLY A 19 2.16 -40.98 29.99
C GLY A 19 0.75 -41.39 29.54
N HIS A 20 0.53 -42.68 29.37
CA HIS A 20 -0.77 -43.26 29.05
C HIS A 20 -1.65 -43.26 30.31
N ALA A 21 -2.62 -42.36 30.37
CA ALA A 21 -3.76 -42.46 31.27
C ALA A 21 -5.00 -42.80 30.44
N ALA A 22 -5.51 -44.02 30.64
CA ALA A 22 -6.78 -44.47 30.07
C ALA A 22 -7.92 -43.61 30.65
N ALA A 23 -8.57 -42.82 29.80
CA ALA A 23 -9.79 -42.11 30.14
C ALA A 23 -10.99 -42.83 29.49
N HIS A 24 -11.94 -43.21 30.34
CA HIS A 24 -13.17 -43.89 29.96
C HIS A 24 -14.05 -42.97 29.10
N SER A 25 -14.45 -43.43 27.92
CA SER A 25 -15.40 -42.74 27.06
C SER A 25 -16.78 -42.70 27.71
N THR A 26 -17.11 -41.56 28.33
CA THR A 26 -18.49 -41.23 28.68
C THR A 26 -18.99 -40.28 27.60
N THR A 27 -19.89 -40.75 26.73
CA THR A 27 -20.59 -39.93 25.75
C THR A 27 -21.54 -38.98 26.47
N ILE A 28 -21.07 -37.75 26.72
CA ILE A 28 -21.92 -36.62 27.08
C ILE A 28 -22.31 -35.93 25.79
N SER A 29 -23.57 -36.07 25.38
CA SER A 29 -24.17 -35.30 24.30
C SER A 29 -24.27 -33.85 24.76
N SER A 30 -23.31 -33.02 24.36
CA SER A 30 -23.26 -31.60 24.69
C SER A 30 -23.80 -30.81 23.50
N THR A 31 -25.08 -30.44 23.56
CA THR A 31 -25.65 -29.37 22.75
C THR A 31 -24.97 -28.07 23.17
N ARG A 32 -23.90 -27.68 22.46
CA ARG A 32 -23.33 -26.34 22.61
C ARG A 32 -24.13 -25.37 21.76
N ASP A 33 -25.17 -24.79 22.37
CA ASP A 33 -25.54 -23.42 22.06
C ASP A 33 -24.32 -22.55 22.31
N SER A 34 -23.66 -22.15 21.23
CA SER A 34 -22.54 -21.20 21.27
C SER A 34 -23.12 -19.79 21.43
N ALA A 35 -23.78 -19.53 22.56
CA ALA A 35 -23.97 -18.19 23.08
C ALA A 35 -22.69 -17.82 23.85
N THR A 36 -21.59 -17.67 23.12
CA THR A 36 -20.38 -17.07 23.68
C THR A 36 -20.70 -15.62 24.00
N SER A 37 -20.78 -15.33 25.29
CA SER A 37 -20.87 -14.01 25.87
C SER A 37 -19.83 -13.07 25.24
N HIS A 38 -20.27 -12.31 24.24
CA HIS A 38 -19.52 -11.18 23.71
C HIS A 38 -19.61 -10.09 24.76
N ARG A 39 -18.56 -10.01 25.59
CA ARG A 39 -18.37 -8.95 26.57
C ARG A 39 -18.34 -7.60 25.82
N GLY A 40 -19.50 -6.96 25.73
CA GLY A 40 -19.67 -5.53 25.50
C GLY A 40 -18.84 -4.92 24.37
N GLN A 41 -19.02 -5.38 23.13
CA GLN A 41 -18.85 -4.47 22.00
C GLN A 41 -20.07 -3.52 22.08
N PRO A 42 -19.91 -2.19 22.17
CA PRO A 42 -21.04 -1.29 21.97
C PRO A 42 -21.70 -1.68 20.65
N ALA A 43 -23.03 -1.74 20.60
CA ALA A 43 -23.77 -2.01 19.36
C ALA A 43 -23.22 -1.08 18.29
N GLY A 44 -22.37 -1.63 17.44
CA GLY A 44 -21.49 -0.86 16.59
C GLY A 44 -22.35 -0.04 15.65
N ILE A 45 -22.01 1.23 15.49
CA ILE A 45 -22.43 1.94 14.30
C ILE A 45 -21.91 1.07 13.14
N GLY A 46 -22.82 0.53 12.32
CA GLY A 46 -22.48 -0.45 11.30
C GLY A 46 -21.37 0.05 10.36
N GLU A 47 -20.64 -0.90 9.77
CA GLU A 47 -19.60 -0.61 8.77
C GLU A 47 -20.16 0.30 7.66
N ASP A 48 -19.34 1.24 7.15
CA ASP A 48 -19.71 2.06 6.00
C ASP A 48 -19.88 1.15 4.75
N PRO A 49 -21.12 0.98 4.24
CA PRO A 49 -21.36 -0.01 3.19
C PRO A 49 -20.71 0.37 1.85
N ALA A 50 -20.55 1.66 1.56
CA ALA A 50 -19.91 2.12 0.34
C ALA A 50 -18.40 1.85 0.39
N SER A 51 -17.76 2.18 1.50
CA SER A 51 -16.34 1.92 1.75
C SER A 51 -16.06 0.42 1.74
N ALA A 52 -16.93 -0.40 2.34
CA ALA A 52 -16.82 -1.86 2.26
C ALA A 52 -16.86 -2.37 0.81
N GLU A 53 -17.73 -1.81 -0.03
CA GLU A 53 -17.81 -2.18 -1.45
C GLU A 53 -16.58 -1.74 -2.25
N VAL A 54 -16.05 -0.54 -1.99
CA VAL A 54 -14.78 -0.09 -2.56
C VAL A 54 -13.67 -1.09 -2.25
N ILE A 55 -13.54 -1.52 -0.98
CA ILE A 55 -12.51 -2.50 -0.60
C ILE A 55 -12.70 -3.81 -1.34
N ARG A 56 -13.92 -4.34 -1.46
CA ARG A 56 -14.17 -5.58 -2.23
C ARG A 56 -13.67 -5.45 -3.67
N HIS A 57 -14.00 -4.36 -4.34
CA HIS A 57 -13.55 -4.12 -5.71
C HIS A 57 -12.03 -3.93 -5.82
N VAL A 58 -11.37 -3.35 -4.82
CA VAL A 58 -9.90 -3.27 -4.76
C VAL A 58 -9.28 -4.67 -4.68
N LEU A 59 -9.81 -5.52 -3.79
CA LEU A 59 -9.36 -6.91 -3.61
C LEU A 59 -9.59 -7.74 -4.88
N ASP A 60 -10.69 -7.51 -5.59
CA ASP A 60 -10.99 -8.14 -6.89
C ASP A 60 -10.12 -7.57 -8.05
N GLY A 61 -9.31 -6.53 -7.80
CA GLY A 61 -8.49 -5.88 -8.82
C GLY A 61 -9.29 -5.05 -9.83
N ASN A 62 -10.52 -4.66 -9.51
CA ASN A 62 -11.38 -3.88 -10.40
C ASN A 62 -11.40 -2.40 -10.02
N GLY A 63 -10.38 -1.67 -10.48
CA GLY A 63 -10.22 -0.25 -10.16
C GLY A 63 -11.40 0.61 -10.60
N ALA A 64 -11.95 0.36 -11.79
CA ALA A 64 -13.09 1.13 -12.29
C ALA A 64 -14.34 0.99 -11.40
N ARG A 65 -14.61 -0.23 -10.91
CA ARG A 65 -15.72 -0.46 -9.97
C ARG A 65 -15.42 0.12 -8.59
N ALA A 66 -14.19 0.01 -8.11
CA ALA A 66 -13.77 0.63 -6.85
C ALA A 66 -13.99 2.15 -6.86
N LEU A 67 -13.56 2.85 -7.92
CA LEU A 67 -13.77 4.29 -8.04
C LEU A 67 -15.24 4.67 -8.22
N ALA A 68 -16.03 3.85 -8.92
CA ALA A 68 -17.46 4.08 -9.07
C ALA A 68 -18.25 3.92 -7.75
N ALA A 69 -17.74 3.11 -6.81
CA ALA A 69 -18.33 2.91 -5.49
C ALA A 69 -17.84 3.94 -4.44
N LEU A 70 -16.94 4.84 -4.83
CA LEU A 70 -16.29 5.76 -3.90
C LEU A 70 -17.29 6.73 -3.25
N PRO A 71 -17.25 6.91 -1.92
CA PRO A 71 -18.12 7.89 -1.24
C PRO A 71 -17.88 9.32 -1.77
N PRO A 72 -18.93 10.13 -2.02
CA PRO A 72 -18.79 11.48 -2.58
C PRO A 72 -17.90 12.44 -1.78
N GLY A 73 -17.68 12.19 -0.48
CA GLY A 73 -16.82 12.98 0.40
C GLY A 73 -15.36 12.51 0.46
N PHE A 74 -14.98 11.45 -0.25
CA PHE A 74 -13.65 10.86 -0.14
C PHE A 74 -12.57 11.85 -0.57
N GLU A 75 -12.67 12.43 -1.78
CA GLU A 75 -11.64 13.32 -2.32
C GLU A 75 -11.40 14.55 -1.44
N SER A 76 -12.48 15.16 -0.92
CA SER A 76 -12.38 16.32 -0.03
C SER A 76 -11.84 15.97 1.36
N THR A 77 -12.08 14.74 1.84
CA THR A 77 -11.62 14.28 3.15
C THR A 77 -10.17 13.81 3.12
N MET A 78 -9.77 13.14 2.03
CA MET A 78 -8.42 12.58 1.86
C MET A 78 -7.46 13.54 1.16
N GLY A 79 -7.97 14.55 0.46
CA GLY A 79 -7.17 15.63 -0.13
C GLY A 79 -6.57 15.31 -1.51
N TYR A 80 -6.96 14.21 -2.13
CA TYR A 80 -6.52 13.82 -3.46
C TYR A 80 -7.65 13.11 -4.23
N ARG A 81 -7.47 12.98 -5.55
CA ARG A 81 -8.36 12.20 -6.42
C ARG A 81 -7.67 10.90 -6.82
N PRO A 82 -8.23 9.73 -6.46
CA PRO A 82 -7.69 8.45 -6.91
C PRO A 82 -7.65 8.32 -8.43
N VAL A 83 -6.73 7.50 -8.92
CA VAL A 83 -6.55 7.24 -10.36
C VAL A 83 -6.68 5.75 -10.66
N ILE A 84 -6.86 5.41 -11.93
CA ILE A 84 -6.71 4.03 -12.40
C ILE A 84 -5.28 3.86 -12.91
N GLU A 85 -4.54 2.96 -12.29
CA GLU A 85 -3.20 2.54 -12.72
C GLU A 85 -3.19 1.03 -12.91
N GLY A 86 -2.77 0.55 -14.08
CA GLY A 86 -2.74 -0.89 -14.37
C GLY A 86 -4.09 -1.60 -14.23
N GLY A 87 -5.21 -0.88 -14.36
CA GLY A 87 -6.57 -1.41 -14.15
C GLY A 87 -7.05 -1.41 -12.69
N THR A 88 -6.20 -1.01 -11.75
CA THR A 88 -6.49 -0.93 -10.30
C THR A 88 -6.67 0.51 -9.84
N ALA A 89 -7.46 0.72 -8.78
CA ALA A 89 -7.61 2.04 -8.16
C ALA A 89 -6.41 2.32 -7.26
N SER A 90 -5.82 3.50 -7.39
CA SER A 90 -4.54 3.84 -6.75
C SER A 90 -4.53 5.27 -6.21
N ASN A 91 -3.76 5.47 -5.13
CA ASN A 91 -3.37 6.78 -4.65
C ASN A 91 -2.19 7.25 -5.51
N PRO A 92 -2.36 8.28 -6.37
CA PRO A 92 -1.29 8.72 -7.28
C PRO A 92 -0.04 9.23 -6.54
N ASP A 93 -0.22 9.70 -5.30
CA ASP A 93 0.83 10.25 -4.46
C ASP A 93 1.37 9.22 -3.45
N GLY A 94 0.86 7.98 -3.49
CA GLY A 94 1.28 6.89 -2.61
C GLY A 94 2.67 6.37 -2.91
N ASP A 95 3.28 5.72 -1.92
CA ASP A 95 4.63 5.17 -2.03
C ASP A 95 4.76 3.84 -1.29
N CYS A 96 5.82 3.10 -1.59
CA CYS A 96 6.20 1.97 -0.76
C CYS A 96 6.84 2.49 0.52
N SER A 97 6.02 2.82 1.52
CA SER A 97 6.45 3.22 2.86
C SER A 97 7.11 2.06 3.61
N SER A 98 8.34 1.72 3.21
CA SER A 98 9.18 0.68 3.78
C SER A 98 10.48 1.28 4.35
N PRO A 99 10.94 0.84 5.53
CA PRO A 99 12.21 1.29 6.10
C PRO A 99 13.43 0.77 5.32
N ILE A 100 13.22 -0.19 4.42
CA ILE A 100 14.23 -0.70 3.50
C ILE A 100 13.78 -0.41 2.05
N PRO A 101 14.72 -0.12 1.14
CA PRO A 101 14.40 -0.01 -0.28
C PRO A 101 13.71 -1.29 -0.78
N LEU A 102 12.57 -1.12 -1.43
CA LEU A 102 11.87 -2.20 -2.13
C LEU A 102 12.11 -2.08 -3.64
N PRO A 103 12.01 -3.19 -4.40
CA PRO A 103 12.05 -3.13 -5.86
C PRO A 103 11.03 -2.14 -6.44
N ASP A 104 11.46 -1.28 -7.38
CA ASP A 104 10.59 -0.28 -8.01
C ASP A 104 9.34 -0.90 -8.65
N LYS A 105 9.43 -2.16 -9.11
CA LYS A 105 8.30 -2.92 -9.65
C LYS A 105 7.14 -3.11 -8.66
N PHE A 106 7.36 -2.88 -7.36
CA PHE A 106 6.30 -2.95 -6.34
C PHE A 106 5.51 -1.66 -6.17
N GLU A 107 5.99 -0.52 -6.69
CA GLU A 107 5.36 0.79 -6.45
C GLU A 107 3.88 0.88 -6.83
N PRO A 108 3.44 0.35 -7.99
CA PRO A 108 2.01 0.36 -8.34
C PRO A 108 1.14 -0.41 -7.33
N PHE A 109 1.68 -1.49 -6.74
CA PHE A 109 0.96 -2.27 -5.73
C PHE A 109 0.86 -1.53 -4.40
N CYS A 110 1.93 -0.84 -4.00
CA CYS A 110 1.94 0.03 -2.83
C CYS A 110 0.92 1.17 -2.98
N ARG A 111 0.86 1.84 -4.14
CA ARG A 111 -0.16 2.88 -4.42
C ARG A 111 -1.60 2.36 -4.35
N THR A 112 -1.83 1.12 -4.78
CA THR A 112 -3.14 0.47 -4.65
C THR A 112 -3.48 0.14 -3.19
N HIS A 113 -2.48 -0.32 -2.43
CA HIS A 113 -2.63 -0.62 -0.99
C HIS A 113 -2.91 0.65 -0.19
N ASP A 114 -2.19 1.74 -0.46
CA ASP A 114 -2.39 3.05 0.17
C ASP A 114 -3.80 3.59 -0.09
N PHE A 115 -4.30 3.48 -1.33
CA PHE A 115 -5.69 3.83 -1.63
C PHE A 115 -6.68 3.03 -0.77
N GLY A 116 -6.48 1.71 -0.65
CA GLY A 116 -7.31 0.89 0.22
C GLY A 116 -7.25 1.33 1.68
N TYR A 117 -6.06 1.63 2.20
CA TYR A 117 -5.87 2.15 3.55
C TYR A 117 -6.54 3.51 3.76
N ASP A 118 -6.53 4.37 2.75
CA ASP A 118 -7.22 5.66 2.78
C ASP A 118 -8.74 5.52 2.85
N VAL A 119 -9.31 4.50 2.21
CA VAL A 119 -10.73 4.13 2.37
C VAL A 119 -11.03 3.68 3.80
N LEU A 120 -10.13 2.91 4.44
CA LEU A 120 -10.27 2.57 5.85
C LEU A 120 -10.24 3.81 6.75
N ARG A 121 -9.30 4.73 6.50
CA ARG A 121 -9.17 5.99 7.25
C ARG A 121 -10.40 6.88 7.06
N TYR A 122 -10.89 7.00 5.84
CA TYR A 122 -12.11 7.74 5.53
C TYR A 122 -13.29 7.21 6.34
N SER A 123 -13.57 5.90 6.27
CA SER A 123 -14.69 5.28 7.00
C SER A 123 -14.59 5.46 8.52
N ALA A 124 -13.38 5.41 9.09
CA ALA A 124 -13.15 5.73 10.50
C ALA A 124 -13.44 7.20 10.82
N ARG A 125 -12.95 8.15 10.00
CA ARG A 125 -13.16 9.59 10.19
C ARG A 125 -14.65 9.98 10.11
N THR A 126 -15.43 9.25 9.32
CA THR A 126 -16.88 9.46 9.19
C THR A 126 -17.70 8.71 10.25
N GLY A 127 -17.05 7.97 11.15
CA GLY A 127 -17.70 7.30 12.29
C GLY A 127 -18.21 5.88 12.01
N HIS A 128 -17.84 5.30 10.87
CA HIS A 128 -18.31 4.00 10.38
C HIS A 128 -17.13 3.09 9.98
N PRO A 129 -16.18 2.81 10.89
CA PRO A 129 -14.97 2.06 10.55
C PRO A 129 -15.32 0.66 10.04
N LEU A 130 -14.58 0.20 9.04
CA LEU A 130 -14.64 -1.19 8.59
C LEU A 130 -13.99 -2.14 9.61
N GLY A 131 -14.42 -3.40 9.61
CA GLY A 131 -13.83 -4.45 10.42
C GLY A 131 -12.46 -4.93 9.93
N ALA A 132 -11.82 -5.76 10.76
CA ALA A 132 -10.47 -6.28 10.56
C ALA A 132 -10.24 -6.98 9.21
N TRP A 133 -11.31 -7.52 8.62
CA TRP A 133 -11.27 -8.20 7.32
C TRP A 133 -10.71 -7.30 6.22
N ALA A 134 -11.02 -6.00 6.26
CA ALA A 134 -10.66 -5.07 5.20
C ALA A 134 -9.16 -4.80 5.19
N ARG A 135 -8.58 -4.54 6.36
CA ARG A 135 -7.13 -4.37 6.54
C ARG A 135 -6.37 -5.65 6.18
N LEU A 136 -6.80 -6.80 6.72
CA LEU A 136 -6.15 -8.08 6.44
C LEU A 136 -6.19 -8.44 4.95
N GLY A 137 -7.32 -8.17 4.29
CA GLY A 137 -7.47 -8.38 2.85
C GLY A 137 -6.49 -7.54 2.04
N LEU A 138 -6.38 -6.24 2.36
CA LEU A 138 -5.46 -5.32 1.67
C LEU A 138 -3.99 -5.73 1.87
N ASP A 139 -3.60 -6.05 3.10
CA ASP A 139 -2.23 -6.49 3.41
C ASP A 139 -1.88 -7.78 2.67
N THR A 140 -2.83 -8.73 2.63
CA THR A 140 -2.67 -9.99 1.89
C THR A 140 -2.57 -9.74 0.39
N MET A 141 -3.43 -8.89 -0.17
CA MET A 141 -3.41 -8.53 -1.59
C MET A 141 -2.07 -7.92 -1.99
N LEU A 142 -1.53 -7.00 -1.19
CA LEU A 142 -0.24 -6.36 -1.47
C LEU A 142 0.88 -7.40 -1.56
N VAL A 143 1.01 -8.24 -0.54
CA VAL A 143 2.07 -9.26 -0.45
C VAL A 143 1.95 -10.28 -1.58
N THR A 144 0.72 -10.76 -1.87
CA THR A 144 0.50 -11.70 -2.98
C THR A 144 0.93 -11.11 -4.32
N ARG A 145 0.55 -9.86 -4.62
CA ARG A 145 0.93 -9.22 -5.89
C ARG A 145 2.44 -8.97 -6.00
N MET A 146 3.12 -8.69 -4.88
CA MET A 146 4.58 -8.58 -4.86
C MET A 146 5.22 -9.93 -5.20
N HIS A 147 4.77 -11.04 -4.61
CA HIS A 147 5.27 -12.37 -4.95
C HIS A 147 4.98 -12.76 -6.40
N ASP A 148 3.79 -12.46 -6.92
CA ASP A 148 3.39 -12.80 -8.29
C ASP A 148 4.28 -12.12 -9.36
N THR A 149 4.95 -11.00 -9.03
CA THR A 149 5.90 -10.33 -9.94
C THR A 149 7.35 -10.76 -9.72
N CYS A 150 7.63 -11.61 -8.74
CA CYS A 150 8.98 -12.06 -8.45
C CYS A 150 9.42 -13.21 -9.36
N ASP A 151 10.66 -13.12 -9.81
CA ASP A 151 11.34 -14.06 -10.70
C ASP A 151 12.68 -14.53 -10.14
N ASP A 152 13.07 -14.03 -8.96
CA ASP A 152 14.31 -14.36 -8.28
C ASP A 152 14.16 -14.32 -6.74
N PRO A 153 15.03 -15.02 -5.99
CA PRO A 153 14.91 -15.11 -4.52
C PRO A 153 15.08 -13.80 -3.75
N ILE A 154 15.77 -12.80 -4.32
CA ILE A 154 15.96 -11.50 -3.67
C ILE A 154 14.66 -10.70 -3.73
N CYS A 155 13.95 -10.76 -4.86
CA CYS A 155 12.61 -10.20 -4.97
C CYS A 155 11.65 -10.84 -3.96
N ASP A 156 11.61 -12.18 -3.87
CA ASP A 156 10.76 -12.89 -2.92
C ASP A 156 11.08 -12.54 -1.46
N ALA A 157 12.37 -12.41 -1.13
CA ALA A 157 12.79 -11.99 0.19
C ALA A 157 12.32 -10.55 0.51
N ALA A 158 12.30 -9.64 -0.47
CA ALA A 158 11.78 -8.30 -0.29
C ALA A 158 10.25 -8.30 -0.04
N ALA A 159 9.50 -9.13 -0.76
CA ALA A 159 8.07 -9.32 -0.54
C ALA A 159 7.75 -9.88 0.86
N GLU A 160 8.52 -10.87 1.32
CA GLU A 160 8.39 -11.41 2.69
C GLU A 160 8.73 -10.37 3.77
N LEU A 161 9.76 -9.54 3.54
CA LEU A 161 10.08 -8.45 4.47
C LEU A 161 8.95 -7.43 4.56
N ALA A 162 8.30 -7.11 3.43
CA ALA A 162 7.11 -6.26 3.43
C ALA A 162 5.96 -6.89 4.26
N ARG A 163 5.72 -8.20 4.12
CA ARG A 163 4.73 -8.93 4.93
C ARG A 163 5.03 -8.83 6.44
N VAL A 164 6.28 -9.02 6.83
CA VAL A 164 6.70 -8.89 8.25
C VAL A 164 6.49 -7.46 8.73
N GLY A 165 6.86 -6.45 7.91
CA GLY A 165 6.65 -5.04 8.23
C GLY A 165 5.17 -4.71 8.49
N LEU A 166 4.27 -5.17 7.63
CA LEU A 166 2.82 -5.02 7.80
C LEU A 166 2.31 -5.70 9.07
N ALA A 167 2.76 -6.93 9.35
CA ALA A 167 2.35 -7.67 10.55
C ALA A 167 2.77 -6.95 11.84
N VAL A 168 3.98 -6.39 11.89
CA VAL A 168 4.44 -5.57 13.02
C VAL A 168 3.60 -4.29 13.14
N ASN A 169 3.27 -3.65 12.02
CA ASN A 169 2.41 -2.45 12.02
C ASN A 169 1.02 -2.75 12.57
N THR A 170 0.41 -3.85 12.14
CA THR A 170 -0.90 -4.31 12.62
C THR A 170 -0.87 -4.70 14.09
N TRP A 171 0.19 -5.36 14.56
CA TRP A 171 0.34 -5.61 15.99
C TRP A 171 0.45 -4.33 16.83
N ASN A 172 1.18 -3.32 16.35
CA ASN A 172 1.37 -2.05 17.07
C ASN A 172 0.12 -1.16 17.06
N GLU A 173 -0.65 -1.17 15.97
CA GLU A 173 -1.80 -0.28 15.77
C GLU A 173 -3.16 -0.94 16.03
N GLY A 174 -3.19 -2.27 16.17
CA GLY A 174 -4.39 -3.11 16.22
C GLY A 174 -5.00 -3.34 14.83
N ASP A 175 -6.10 -4.09 14.80
CA ASP A 175 -6.76 -4.48 13.53
C ASP A 175 -7.62 -3.37 12.90
N GLY A 176 -7.68 -2.19 13.52
CA GLY A 176 -8.44 -1.03 13.02
C GLY A 176 -7.72 -0.31 11.88
N PRO A 177 -8.35 0.75 11.32
CA PRO A 177 -7.76 1.57 10.29
C PRO A 177 -6.36 2.08 10.68
N PRO A 178 -5.38 2.07 9.76
CA PRO A 178 -4.04 2.54 10.05
C PRO A 178 -4.07 4.00 10.46
N ARG A 179 -3.30 4.35 11.50
CA ARG A 179 -3.25 5.73 12.01
C ARG A 179 -2.46 6.60 11.03
N ASP A 180 -2.84 7.88 10.93
CA ASP A 180 -2.05 8.83 10.14
C ASP A 180 -0.66 8.98 10.77
N ARG A 181 0.40 8.68 10.04
CA ARG A 181 1.76 9.07 10.42
C ARG A 181 2.21 10.25 9.57
N LEU A 182 1.92 11.45 10.06
CA LEU A 182 2.77 12.61 9.78
C LEU A 182 4.02 12.47 10.65
N THR A 183 4.91 11.54 10.32
CA THR A 183 6.27 11.52 10.90
C THR A 183 7.23 12.19 9.92
N PRO A 184 8.22 12.97 10.38
CA PRO A 184 9.23 13.60 9.49
C PRO A 184 9.94 12.63 8.54
N LEU A 185 9.87 11.32 8.82
CA LEU A 185 10.40 10.23 8.01
C LEU A 185 9.64 10.00 6.69
N THR A 186 8.32 10.23 6.63
CA THR A 186 7.55 10.06 5.38
C THR A 186 7.75 11.24 4.42
N ALA A 187 7.82 12.47 4.95
CA ALA A 187 8.16 13.65 4.14
C ALA A 187 9.57 13.55 3.53
N ALA A 188 10.51 12.86 4.20
CA ALA A 188 11.86 12.66 3.70
C ALA A 188 11.91 11.64 2.55
N ALA A 189 11.08 10.59 2.57
CA ALA A 189 11.08 9.56 1.52
C ALA A 189 10.64 10.12 0.15
N SER A 190 9.56 10.92 0.12
CA SER A 190 9.09 11.57 -1.12
C SER A 190 10.08 12.62 -1.62
N ALA A 191 10.74 13.37 -0.72
CA ALA A 191 11.76 14.35 -1.08
C ALA A 191 13.02 13.70 -1.66
N VAL A 192 13.48 12.58 -1.09
CA VAL A 192 14.64 11.83 -1.60
C VAL A 192 14.34 11.25 -2.99
N ARG A 193 13.13 10.76 -3.25
CA ARG A 193 12.77 10.24 -4.58
C ARG A 193 12.71 11.34 -5.64
N HIS A 194 12.20 12.52 -5.31
CA HIS A 194 12.18 13.65 -6.24
C HIS A 194 13.60 14.07 -6.65
N LEU A 195 14.54 14.11 -5.69
CA LEU A 195 15.94 14.41 -5.95
C LEU A 195 16.64 13.34 -6.80
N ILE A 196 16.27 12.06 -6.67
CA ILE A 196 16.86 10.97 -7.45
C ILE A 196 16.28 10.88 -8.87
N HIS A 197 14.99 11.17 -9.05
CA HIS A 197 14.35 11.14 -10.39
C HIS A 197 14.69 12.32 -11.28
N ASP A 198 15.08 13.47 -10.72
CA ASP A 198 15.55 14.62 -11.51
C ASP A 198 16.94 14.37 -12.11
N ASP A 199 17.80 13.59 -11.46
CA ASP A 199 19.15 13.27 -11.97
C ASP A 199 19.09 12.45 -13.27
N HIS A 200 18.11 11.55 -13.42
CA HIS A 200 17.98 10.73 -14.63
C HIS A 200 17.47 11.50 -15.86
N ARG A 201 16.81 12.65 -15.70
CA ARG A 201 16.43 13.51 -16.85
C ARG A 201 17.56 14.44 -17.31
N ALA A 202 18.57 14.66 -16.47
CA ALA A 202 19.71 15.50 -16.82
C ALA A 202 20.71 14.77 -17.74
N ASP A 203 20.80 13.44 -17.68
CA ASP A 203 21.77 12.65 -18.44
C ASP A 203 21.33 12.27 -19.88
N GLU A 204 20.03 12.28 -20.20
CA GLU A 204 19.58 11.97 -21.57
C GLU A 204 19.72 13.14 -22.57
N ASN A 205 20.02 14.35 -22.11
CA ASN A 205 20.21 15.52 -22.98
C ASN A 205 21.68 15.86 -23.29
N HIS A 206 22.64 15.06 -22.81
CA HIS A 206 24.08 15.31 -23.02
C HIS A 206 24.69 14.33 -24.03
N GLY A 207 24.05 14.15 -25.19
CA GLY A 207 24.47 13.11 -26.12
C GLY A 207 24.05 13.28 -27.57
N THR A 208 23.89 14.50 -28.10
CA THR A 208 23.98 14.76 -29.55
C THR A 208 24.27 16.24 -29.81
N ASP A 209 25.50 16.68 -29.59
CA ASP A 209 26.00 17.86 -30.29
C ASP A 209 27.52 17.79 -30.36
N GLU A 210 28.03 17.18 -31.43
CA GLU A 210 29.23 17.69 -32.09
C GLU A 210 29.38 17.15 -33.53
N ASN A 211 29.34 18.12 -34.46
CA ASN A 211 30.13 18.20 -35.69
C ASN A 211 29.48 17.81 -37.04
N HIS A 212 28.99 18.81 -37.80
CA HIS A 212 29.74 19.44 -38.90
C HIS A 212 28.97 20.64 -39.47
N GLY A 213 29.65 21.77 -39.64
CA GLY A 213 29.06 23.06 -40.02
C GLY A 213 28.65 23.18 -41.49
N ASN A 214 27.92 24.27 -41.82
CA ASN A 214 28.32 25.29 -42.80
C ASN A 214 27.26 26.41 -42.90
N THR A 215 27.70 27.65 -42.65
CA THR A 215 27.35 28.91 -43.34
C THR A 215 25.92 29.42 -43.55
N HIS A 216 25.79 30.72 -43.24
CA HIS A 216 24.83 31.75 -43.71
C HIS A 216 23.42 31.64 -43.11
N GLY A 217 22.80 32.66 -42.53
CA GLY A 217 23.03 34.10 -42.51
C GLY A 217 21.65 34.76 -42.40
N ALA A 218 21.53 35.78 -41.55
CA ALA A 218 20.37 36.68 -41.38
C ALA A 218 19.07 36.01 -40.85
N ALA A 219 18.20 36.64 -40.07
CA ALA A 219 18.05 38.03 -39.68
C ALA A 219 17.36 38.11 -38.30
N GLN A 220 17.69 39.19 -37.59
CA GLN A 220 16.97 39.73 -36.45
C GLN A 220 15.57 40.22 -36.88
N SER A 221 14.56 40.02 -36.03
CA SER A 221 13.43 40.97 -35.81
C SER A 221 12.63 40.47 -34.59
N SER A 222 12.89 40.96 -33.38
CA SER A 222 12.16 42.07 -32.74
C SER A 222 10.65 42.11 -33.01
N SER A 223 9.83 41.77 -32.02
CA SER A 223 9.04 42.79 -31.30
C SER A 223 8.14 42.16 -30.23
N ASP A 224 8.20 42.81 -29.07
CA ASP A 224 7.25 42.79 -27.98
C ASP A 224 5.79 43.00 -28.43
N ALA A 225 4.86 42.36 -27.72
CA ALA A 225 3.67 43.05 -27.18
C ALA A 225 2.92 42.14 -26.20
N GLN A 226 2.95 42.54 -24.94
CA GLN A 226 2.09 42.10 -23.84
C GLN A 226 0.77 42.94 -23.84
N PRO A 227 -0.19 42.77 -22.89
CA PRO A 227 -1.59 42.44 -23.17
C PRO A 227 -2.63 43.56 -22.88
N ALA A 228 -3.89 43.36 -23.28
CA ALA A 228 -5.10 44.00 -22.71
C ALA A 228 -6.34 43.15 -23.06
N VAL A 229 -7.07 42.56 -22.09
CA VAL A 229 -8.14 43.13 -21.23
C VAL A 229 -9.50 43.33 -21.91
N ALA A 230 -10.49 42.64 -21.33
CA ALA A 230 -11.92 42.96 -21.17
C ALA A 230 -12.98 42.69 -22.28
N ALA A 231 -13.94 41.85 -21.86
CA ALA A 231 -15.39 42.05 -21.91
C ALA A 231 -16.12 42.03 -23.27
N ARG A 232 -16.82 40.95 -23.57
CA ARG A 232 -18.24 40.70 -23.21
C ARG A 232 -18.65 39.31 -23.68
#